data_AF-A0AAV1QZG6-F1
#
_entry.id   AF-A0AAV1QZG6-F1
#
_cell.length_a   1.000
_cell.length_b   1.000
_cell.length_c   1.000
_cell.angle_alpha   90.00
_cell.angle_beta   90.00
_cell.angle_gamma   90.00
#
_symmetry.space_group_name_H-M   'P 1'
#
loop_
_entity.id
_entity.type
_entity.pdbx_description
1 polymer ?
#
loop_
_entity_poly.entity_id
_entity_poly.type
_entity_poly.pdbx_seq_one_letter_code
_entity_poly.pdbx_strand_id
1 'polypeptide(L)'
;MDSRREIYRQSASRLTVVAHLFGILAVVLMLVWLLHYRGGIEYDSDNTDRVFNVHPFLMFCGFIFLAGEAMMTYKTVLSTWIVQKSMHMFLHLIAICLGIVGISAVFKYHDMVQAEDVYSLHSWIGLSTFCLFCLQWVFGLLTFMFPKAREETRARMLPWHICGGRALLYLAICAALTGLMEKATFLNLKHHRESRLINFTGLFILLFGIFVDLSVALARYGSTASFNSVFGYPQNDPQSHKNASTRKWGNYEGLIITCNLQFRQHSITNSKERHKPDRGGKSWQCLGLLEEAWDCDGGLDDEEEFWGFLDFCL
;
A
#
# COMPACT_ATOMS: atom_id res chain seq x y z
N MET A 1 -14.93 -10.59 28.69
CA MET A 1 -14.33 -10.61 27.34
C MET A 1 -14.54 -9.23 26.72
N ASP A 2 -13.50 -8.65 26.13
CA ASP A 2 -13.42 -7.23 25.71
C ASP A 2 -13.99 -7.05 24.30
N SER A 3 -15.26 -6.60 24.20
CA SER A 3 -16.01 -6.43 22.95
C SER A 3 -15.30 -5.58 21.90
N ARG A 4 -14.45 -4.64 22.33
CA ARG A 4 -13.64 -3.81 21.43
C ARG A 4 -12.63 -4.63 20.63
N ARG A 5 -12.00 -5.65 21.23
CA ARG A 5 -11.02 -6.51 20.53
C ARG A 5 -11.69 -7.31 19.42
N GLU A 6 -12.92 -7.78 19.64
CA GLU A 6 -13.69 -8.52 18.63
C GLU A 6 -14.07 -7.63 17.45
N ILE A 7 -14.54 -6.40 17.70
CA ILE A 7 -14.87 -5.42 16.65
C ILE A 7 -13.64 -5.09 15.79
N TYR A 8 -12.48 -4.83 16.41
CA TYR A 8 -11.25 -4.55 15.65
C TYR A 8 -10.76 -5.75 14.85
N ARG A 9 -10.85 -6.97 15.39
CA ARG A 9 -10.46 -8.19 14.69
C ARG A 9 -11.37 -8.46 13.49
N GLN A 10 -12.68 -8.25 13.64
CA GLN A 10 -13.66 -8.37 12.55
C GLN A 10 -13.44 -7.31 11.47
N SER A 11 -13.23 -6.05 11.85
CA SER A 11 -12.94 -4.98 10.89
C SER A 11 -11.65 -5.23 10.11
N ALA A 12 -10.59 -5.64 10.80
CA ALA A 12 -9.33 -6.03 10.16
C ALA A 12 -9.51 -7.19 9.16
N SER A 13 -10.34 -8.18 9.50
CA SER A 13 -10.65 -9.30 8.61
C SER A 13 -11.46 -8.88 7.37
N ARG A 14 -12.41 -7.95 7.52
CA ARG A 14 -13.16 -7.41 6.37
C ARG A 14 -12.24 -6.65 5.42
N LEU A 15 -11.31 -5.86 5.95
CA LEU A 15 -10.33 -5.12 5.14
C LEU A 15 -9.41 -6.03 4.35
N THR A 16 -8.97 -7.15 4.92
CA THR A 16 -8.14 -8.13 4.19
C THR A 16 -8.92 -8.78 3.05
N VAL A 17 -10.21 -9.11 3.23
CA VAL A 17 -11.05 -9.65 2.14
C VAL A 17 -11.17 -8.64 0.99
N VAL A 18 -11.46 -7.37 1.31
CA VAL A 18 -11.55 -6.32 0.29
C VAL A 18 -10.21 -6.08 -0.41
N ALA A 19 -9.09 -6.16 0.33
CA ALA A 19 -7.75 -6.11 -0.27
C ALA A 19 -7.57 -7.24 -1.29
N HIS A 20 -7.84 -8.50 -0.92
CA HIS A 20 -7.71 -9.63 -1.85
C HIS A 20 -8.56 -9.45 -3.11
N LEU A 21 -9.80 -8.95 -2.98
CA LEU A 21 -10.66 -8.68 -4.13
C LEU A 21 -10.01 -7.69 -5.11
N PHE A 22 -9.53 -6.54 -4.61
CA PHE A 22 -8.85 -5.56 -5.47
C PHE A 22 -7.53 -6.09 -6.04
N GLY A 23 -6.80 -6.91 -5.28
CA GLY A 23 -5.59 -7.57 -5.76
C GLY A 23 -5.88 -8.53 -6.92
N ILE A 24 -6.92 -9.36 -6.80
CA ILE A 24 -7.35 -10.29 -7.86
C ILE A 24 -7.81 -9.53 -9.10
N LEU A 25 -8.63 -8.48 -8.93
CA LEU A 25 -9.06 -7.63 -10.05
C LEU A 25 -7.86 -7.00 -10.77
N ALA A 26 -6.87 -6.47 -10.03
CA ALA A 26 -5.65 -5.93 -10.61
C ALA A 26 -4.85 -7.00 -11.39
N VAL A 27 -4.76 -8.24 -10.88
CA VAL A 27 -4.11 -9.37 -11.59
C VAL A 27 -4.83 -9.66 -12.90
N VAL A 28 -6.16 -9.78 -12.87
CA VAL A 28 -6.97 -10.08 -14.07
C VAL A 28 -6.79 -8.99 -15.11
N LEU A 29 -6.92 -7.72 -14.74
CA LEU A 29 -6.78 -6.60 -15.69
C LEU A 29 -5.35 -6.48 -16.24
N MET A 30 -4.32 -6.73 -15.41
CA MET A 30 -2.93 -6.81 -15.87
C MET A 30 -2.73 -7.92 -16.89
N LEU A 31 -3.28 -9.12 -16.65
CA LEU A 31 -3.19 -10.23 -17.59
C LEU A 31 -3.96 -9.95 -18.89
N VAL A 32 -5.16 -9.38 -18.80
CA VAL A 32 -5.94 -8.97 -19.98
C VAL A 32 -5.14 -7.96 -20.80
N TRP A 33 -4.54 -6.95 -20.17
CA TRP A 33 -3.72 -5.98 -20.88
C TRP A 33 -2.54 -6.65 -21.61
N LEU A 34 -1.77 -7.49 -20.93
CA LEU A 34 -0.55 -8.06 -21.51
C LEU A 34 -0.81 -9.17 -22.53
N LEU A 35 -1.81 -10.02 -22.30
CA LEU A 35 -2.11 -11.16 -23.16
C LEU A 35 -2.99 -10.77 -24.34
N HIS A 36 -4.04 -9.97 -24.12
CA HIS A 36 -4.97 -9.58 -25.18
C HIS A 36 -4.45 -8.40 -25.99
N TYR A 37 -4.01 -7.32 -25.34
CA TYR A 37 -3.62 -6.09 -26.06
C TYR A 37 -2.15 -6.05 -26.46
N ARG A 38 -1.24 -6.59 -25.65
CA ARG A 38 0.22 -6.52 -25.88
C ARG A 38 0.84 -7.80 -26.46
N GLY A 39 0.00 -8.79 -26.79
CA GLY A 39 0.41 -9.95 -27.59
C GLY A 39 1.23 -11.01 -26.86
N GLY A 40 1.28 -11.01 -25.53
CA GLY A 40 1.85 -12.08 -24.71
C GLY A 40 3.00 -11.67 -23.79
N ILE A 41 3.42 -12.58 -22.92
CA ILE A 41 4.51 -12.42 -21.95
C ILE A 41 5.57 -13.48 -22.26
N GLU A 42 6.73 -13.06 -22.76
CA GLU A 42 7.77 -13.98 -23.22
C GLU A 42 9.16 -13.36 -23.02
N TYR A 43 9.95 -13.92 -22.11
CA TYR A 43 11.28 -13.36 -21.76
C TYR A 43 12.32 -13.55 -22.88
N ASP A 44 12.18 -14.62 -23.66
CA ASP A 44 13.07 -14.94 -24.77
C ASP A 44 12.27 -14.98 -26.07
N SER A 45 12.09 -13.79 -26.66
CA SER A 45 11.32 -13.57 -27.87
C SER A 45 12.09 -12.64 -28.79
N ASP A 46 11.97 -12.85 -30.11
CA ASP A 46 12.42 -11.88 -31.10
C ASP A 46 11.55 -10.62 -31.09
N ASN A 47 10.32 -10.72 -30.56
CA ASN A 47 9.43 -9.58 -30.39
C ASN A 47 9.77 -8.83 -29.08
N THR A 48 10.36 -7.65 -29.24
CA THR A 48 10.80 -6.78 -28.13
C THR A 48 9.66 -6.41 -27.18
N ASP A 49 8.43 -6.20 -27.68
CA ASP A 49 7.29 -5.85 -26.82
C ASP A 49 6.93 -6.99 -25.85
N ARG A 50 7.05 -8.25 -26.27
CA ARG A 50 6.78 -9.40 -25.38
C ARG A 50 7.81 -9.55 -24.29
N VAL A 51 9.07 -9.23 -24.59
CA VAL A 51 10.16 -9.17 -23.60
C VAL A 51 9.88 -8.05 -22.61
N PHE A 52 9.47 -6.87 -23.08
CA PHE A 52 9.07 -5.77 -22.21
C PHE A 52 7.90 -6.14 -21.31
N ASN A 53 6.87 -6.84 -21.81
CA ASN A 53 5.67 -7.22 -21.05
C ASN A 53 5.97 -8.09 -19.81
N VAL A 54 7.12 -8.77 -19.76
CA VAL A 54 7.59 -9.48 -18.56
C VAL A 54 7.82 -8.50 -17.40
N HIS A 55 8.32 -7.30 -17.68
CA HIS A 55 8.59 -6.28 -16.66
C HIS A 55 7.34 -5.88 -15.86
N PRO A 56 6.29 -5.28 -16.44
CA PRO A 56 5.13 -4.84 -15.68
C PRO A 56 4.43 -6.01 -14.98
N PHE A 57 4.40 -7.21 -15.58
CA PHE A 57 3.83 -8.39 -14.94
C PHE A 57 4.58 -8.79 -13.67
N LEU A 58 5.89 -9.02 -13.77
CA LEU A 58 6.69 -9.49 -12.64
C LEU A 58 6.85 -8.43 -11.55
N MET A 59 6.97 -7.15 -11.93
CA MET A 59 7.01 -6.05 -10.97
C MET A 59 5.70 -5.94 -10.19
N PHE A 60 4.55 -6.05 -10.85
CA PHE A 60 3.26 -6.06 -10.16
C PHE A 60 3.08 -7.31 -9.27
N CYS A 61 3.29 -8.50 -9.81
CA CYS A 61 3.13 -9.75 -9.06
C CYS A 61 4.07 -9.81 -7.85
N GLY A 62 5.33 -9.40 -7.99
CA GLY A 62 6.31 -9.42 -6.90
C GLY A 62 6.11 -8.27 -5.90
N PHE A 63 6.30 -7.03 -6.36
CA PHE A 63 6.47 -5.86 -5.48
C PHE A 63 5.17 -5.24 -5.00
N ILE A 64 4.04 -5.62 -5.61
CA ILE A 64 2.72 -5.17 -5.18
C ILE A 64 1.95 -6.34 -4.61
N PHE A 65 1.57 -7.31 -5.44
CA PHE A 65 0.67 -8.38 -5.02
C PHE A 65 1.27 -9.27 -3.92
N LEU A 66 2.37 -9.99 -4.20
CA LEU A 66 3.02 -10.86 -3.20
C LEU A 66 3.57 -10.09 -2.01
N ALA A 67 4.11 -8.89 -2.21
CA ALA A 67 4.54 -8.03 -1.11
C ALA A 67 3.37 -7.61 -0.20
N GLY A 68 2.20 -7.28 -0.77
CA GLY A 68 0.99 -6.98 -0.02
C GLY A 68 0.47 -8.18 0.77
N GLU A 69 0.45 -9.36 0.15
CA GLU A 69 0.11 -10.63 0.82
C GLU A 69 1.08 -10.95 1.98
N ALA A 70 2.38 -10.72 1.77
CA ALA A 70 3.40 -10.88 2.81
C ALA A 70 3.15 -9.95 4.00
N MET A 71 2.75 -8.69 3.76
CA MET A 71 2.42 -7.73 4.81
C MET A 71 1.18 -8.15 5.62
N MET A 72 0.18 -8.76 4.96
CA MET A 72 -1.05 -9.23 5.60
C MET A 72 -0.94 -10.62 6.24
N THR A 73 0.15 -11.36 6.00
CA THR A 73 0.35 -12.76 6.45
C THR A 73 0.11 -12.97 7.94
N TYR A 74 0.50 -12.02 8.81
CA TYR A 74 0.27 -12.11 10.26
C TYR A 74 -1.22 -12.07 10.67
N LYS A 75 -2.12 -11.83 9.70
CA LYS A 75 -3.58 -11.79 9.88
C LYS A 75 -4.30 -12.86 9.07
N THR A 76 -3.85 -13.08 7.83
CA THR A 76 -4.52 -13.98 6.89
C THR A 76 -4.18 -15.45 7.14
N VAL A 77 -2.97 -15.74 7.63
CA VAL A 77 -2.53 -17.11 7.91
C VAL A 77 -2.87 -17.49 9.34
N LEU A 78 -3.83 -18.42 9.50
CA LEU A 78 -4.20 -19.02 10.78
C LEU A 78 -3.20 -20.11 11.19
N SER A 79 -1.97 -19.70 11.53
CA SER A 79 -0.93 -20.61 11.99
C SER A 79 -0.10 -20.00 13.13
N THR A 80 0.90 -20.74 13.60
CA THR A 80 1.81 -20.27 14.64
C THR A 80 2.60 -19.04 14.18
N TRP A 81 3.01 -18.20 15.14
CA TRP A 81 3.77 -16.98 14.86
C TRP A 81 5.07 -17.24 14.08
N ILE A 82 5.72 -18.39 14.30
CA ILE A 82 6.92 -18.77 13.55
C ILE A 82 6.59 -19.06 12.09
N VAL A 83 5.47 -19.73 11.80
CA VAL A 83 5.01 -19.99 10.42
C VAL A 83 4.64 -18.70 9.71
N GLN A 84 3.85 -17.82 10.37
CA GLN A 84 3.48 -16.52 9.81
C GLN A 84 4.72 -15.69 9.46
N LYS A 85 5.71 -15.68 10.36
CA LYS A 85 6.97 -14.97 10.15
C LYS A 85 7.80 -15.56 9.00
N SER A 86 7.87 -16.89 8.92
CA SER A 86 8.54 -17.58 7.80
C SER A 86 7.84 -17.26 6.48
N MET A 87 6.52 -17.32 6.42
CA MET A 87 5.73 -16.98 5.24
C MET A 87 5.98 -15.52 4.80
N HIS A 88 5.93 -14.56 5.73
CA HIS A 88 6.27 -13.16 5.45
C HIS A 88 7.66 -13.01 4.81
N MET A 89 8.67 -13.69 5.38
CA MET A 89 10.03 -13.64 4.86
C MET A 89 10.18 -14.29 3.48
N PHE A 90 9.56 -15.47 3.27
CA PHE A 90 9.64 -16.20 2.02
C PHE A 90 8.89 -15.50 0.88
N LEU A 91 7.70 -14.95 1.14
CA LEU A 91 6.94 -14.21 0.14
C LEU A 91 7.70 -12.97 -0.35
N HIS A 92 8.33 -12.22 0.57
CA HIS A 92 9.19 -11.10 0.17
C HIS A 92 10.47 -11.55 -0.56
N LEU A 93 11.02 -12.73 -0.24
CA LEU A 93 12.15 -13.28 -0.99
C LEU A 93 11.76 -13.63 -2.43
N ILE A 94 10.60 -14.28 -2.61
CA ILE A 94 10.04 -14.57 -3.94
C ILE A 94 9.83 -13.26 -4.70
N ALA A 95 9.26 -12.23 -4.05
CA ALA A 95 9.11 -10.91 -4.65
C ALA A 95 10.44 -10.34 -5.17
N ILE A 96 11.53 -10.43 -4.38
CA ILE A 96 12.87 -10.00 -4.82
C ILE A 96 13.33 -10.78 -6.05
N CYS A 97 13.18 -12.11 -6.06
CA CYS A 97 13.55 -12.94 -7.21
C CYS A 97 12.78 -12.54 -8.48
N LEU A 98 11.46 -12.30 -8.36
CA LEU A 98 10.65 -11.84 -9.49
C LEU A 98 11.07 -10.44 -9.96
N GLY A 99 11.43 -9.54 -9.04
CA GLY A 99 11.94 -8.21 -9.40
C GLY A 99 13.27 -8.25 -10.14
N ILE A 100 14.18 -9.14 -9.76
CA ILE A 100 15.44 -9.33 -10.50
C ILE A 100 15.12 -9.68 -11.95
N VAL A 101 14.25 -10.68 -12.17
CA VAL A 101 13.86 -11.09 -13.54
C VAL A 101 13.12 -9.97 -14.27
N GLY A 102 12.21 -9.26 -13.61
CA GLY A 102 11.45 -8.14 -14.19
C GLY A 102 12.34 -6.97 -14.60
N ILE A 103 13.34 -6.63 -13.79
CA ILE A 103 14.33 -5.59 -14.10
C ILE A 103 15.28 -6.06 -15.22
N SER A 104 15.73 -7.32 -15.18
CA SER A 104 16.53 -7.88 -16.28
C SER A 104 15.78 -7.86 -17.60
N ALA A 105 14.47 -8.08 -17.61
CA ALA A 105 13.65 -8.02 -18.82
C ALA A 105 13.62 -6.62 -19.44
N VAL A 106 13.53 -5.54 -18.65
CA VAL A 106 13.52 -4.18 -19.19
C VAL A 106 14.90 -3.76 -19.72
N PHE A 107 15.99 -4.14 -19.06
CA PHE A 107 17.34 -3.93 -19.60
C PHE A 107 17.56 -4.69 -20.90
N LYS A 108 17.15 -5.97 -20.97
CA LYS A 108 17.19 -6.75 -22.21
C LYS A 108 16.38 -6.06 -23.32
N TYR A 109 15.20 -5.54 -23.00
CA TYR A 109 14.40 -4.78 -23.95
C TYR A 109 15.15 -3.54 -24.46
N HIS A 110 15.72 -2.71 -23.58
CA HIS A 110 16.47 -1.52 -23.98
C HIS A 110 17.68 -1.85 -24.86
N ASP A 111 18.41 -2.93 -24.55
CA ASP A 111 19.50 -3.43 -25.38
C ASP A 111 19.01 -3.81 -26.79
N MET A 112 17.87 -4.50 -26.89
CA MET A 112 17.30 -4.91 -28.19
C MET A 112 16.85 -3.71 -29.03
N VAL A 113 16.30 -2.66 -28.41
CA VAL A 113 15.82 -1.47 -29.13
C VAL A 113 16.83 -0.33 -29.19
N GLN A 114 18.03 -0.51 -28.63
CA GLN A 114 19.09 0.50 -28.52
C GLN A 114 18.59 1.80 -27.85
N ALA A 115 17.78 1.65 -26.80
CA ALA A 115 17.26 2.77 -26.01
C ALA A 115 18.21 3.15 -24.87
N GLU A 116 18.14 4.40 -24.42
CA GLU A 116 18.87 4.85 -23.24
C GLU A 116 18.24 4.29 -21.96
N ASP A 117 19.10 3.85 -21.03
CA ASP A 117 18.71 3.29 -19.75
C ASP A 117 18.49 4.36 -18.67
N VAL A 118 17.58 4.08 -17.74
CA VAL A 118 17.45 4.76 -16.43
C VAL A 118 17.38 6.31 -16.50
N TYR A 119 16.67 6.86 -17.48
CA TYR A 119 16.47 8.31 -17.61
C TYR A 119 15.12 8.80 -17.04
N SER A 120 14.12 7.93 -16.96
CA SER A 120 12.76 8.32 -16.57
C SER A 120 12.58 8.39 -15.05
N LEU A 121 11.65 9.23 -14.59
CA LEU A 121 11.29 9.29 -13.16
C LEU A 121 10.80 7.94 -12.63
N HIS A 122 10.06 7.19 -13.46
CA HIS A 122 9.64 5.82 -13.15
C HIS A 122 10.85 4.93 -12.83
N SER A 123 11.88 4.96 -13.67
CA SER A 123 13.10 4.15 -13.48
C SER A 123 13.86 4.52 -12.20
N TRP A 124 13.94 5.81 -11.85
CA TRP A 124 14.61 6.27 -10.62
C TRP A 124 13.88 5.83 -9.37
N ILE A 125 12.54 5.99 -9.34
CA ILE A 125 11.71 5.53 -8.23
C ILE A 125 11.77 4.01 -8.14
N GLY A 126 11.63 3.30 -9.26
CA GLY A 126 11.63 1.84 -9.33
C GLY A 126 12.94 1.22 -8.81
N LEU A 127 14.09 1.68 -9.31
CA LEU A 127 15.40 1.17 -8.87
C LEU A 127 15.69 1.50 -7.41
N SER A 128 15.36 2.71 -6.97
CA SER A 128 15.51 3.11 -5.56
C SER A 128 14.65 2.23 -4.65
N THR A 129 13.41 1.96 -5.05
CA THR A 129 12.47 1.09 -4.32
C THR A 129 13.01 -0.33 -4.23
N PHE A 130 13.49 -0.89 -5.34
CA PHE A 130 14.07 -2.23 -5.38
C PHE A 130 15.26 -2.37 -4.42
N CYS A 131 16.21 -1.44 -4.46
CA CYS A 131 17.37 -1.43 -3.58
C CYS A 131 16.96 -1.34 -2.10
N LEU A 132 16.06 -0.41 -1.76
CA LEU A 132 15.56 -0.25 -0.39
C LEU A 132 14.75 -1.46 0.08
N PHE A 133 14.02 -2.14 -0.81
CA PHE A 133 13.29 -3.36 -0.50
C PHE A 133 14.23 -4.51 -0.14
N CYS A 134 15.31 -4.70 -0.93
CA CYS A 134 16.35 -5.67 -0.62
C CYS A 134 17.01 -5.37 0.75
N LEU A 135 17.35 -4.10 1.02
CA LEU A 135 17.89 -3.68 2.30
C LEU A 135 16.92 -3.94 3.46
N GLN A 136 15.63 -3.63 3.27
CA GLN A 136 14.58 -3.88 4.25
C GLN A 136 14.44 -5.37 4.56
N TRP A 137 14.55 -6.24 3.55
CA TRP A 137 14.49 -7.69 3.73
C TRP A 137 15.71 -8.23 4.49
N VAL A 138 16.93 -7.83 4.10
CA VAL A 138 18.16 -8.23 4.81
C VAL A 138 18.13 -7.74 6.25
N PHE A 139 17.74 -6.48 6.46
CA PHE A 139 17.56 -5.91 7.78
C PHE A 139 16.54 -6.70 8.63
N GLY A 140 15.41 -7.08 8.02
CA GLY A 140 14.39 -7.90 8.66
C GLY A 140 14.90 -9.29 9.04
N LEU A 141 15.64 -9.94 8.13
CA LEU A 141 16.25 -11.25 8.34
C LEU A 141 17.20 -11.22 9.53
N LEU A 142 18.16 -10.30 9.52
CA LEU A 142 19.22 -10.21 10.53
C LEU A 142 18.69 -9.82 11.92
N THR A 143 17.70 -8.92 11.97
CA THR A 143 17.13 -8.43 13.24
C THR A 143 16.15 -9.44 13.83
N PHE A 144 15.25 -10.00 13.02
CA PHE A 144 14.10 -10.73 13.51
C PHE A 144 14.19 -12.25 13.37
N MET A 145 14.99 -12.79 12.44
CA MET A 145 15.01 -14.24 12.14
C MET A 145 16.33 -14.91 12.52
N PHE A 146 17.46 -14.50 11.92
CA PHE A 146 18.76 -15.15 12.12
C PHE A 146 19.90 -14.13 11.96
N PRO A 147 20.81 -13.94 12.93
CA PRO A 147 21.04 -14.69 14.17
C PRO A 147 20.10 -14.33 15.34
N LYS A 148 19.00 -13.62 15.07
CA LYS A 148 18.02 -13.10 16.06
C LYS A 148 18.67 -12.14 17.06
N ALA A 149 18.52 -10.84 16.80
CA ALA A 149 19.06 -9.80 17.67
C ALA A 149 18.44 -9.84 19.09
N ARG A 150 19.13 -9.18 20.03
CA ARG A 150 18.66 -8.99 21.41
C ARG A 150 17.26 -8.36 21.42
N GLU A 151 16.48 -8.67 22.45
CA GLU A 151 15.08 -8.21 22.54
C GLU A 151 14.95 -6.69 22.53
N GLU A 152 15.85 -5.98 23.20
CA GLU A 152 15.91 -4.51 23.20
C GLU A 152 16.10 -3.94 21.78
N THR A 153 17.03 -4.49 21.01
CA THR A 153 17.27 -4.09 19.63
C THR A 153 16.03 -4.35 18.77
N ARG A 154 15.43 -5.54 18.89
CA ARG A 154 14.20 -5.88 18.15
C ARG A 154 13.04 -4.94 18.49
N ALA A 155 12.87 -4.57 19.76
CA ALA A 155 11.83 -3.65 20.20
C ALA A 155 12.02 -2.24 19.62
N ARG A 156 13.26 -1.73 19.58
CA ARG A 156 13.60 -0.44 18.98
C ARG A 156 13.45 -0.43 17.46
N MET A 157 13.79 -1.53 16.81
CA MET A 157 13.80 -1.64 15.35
C MET A 157 12.45 -1.98 14.73
N LEU A 158 11.55 -2.63 15.47
CA LEU A 158 10.21 -2.99 14.98
C LEU A 158 9.40 -1.81 14.40
N PRO A 159 9.29 -0.63 15.04
CA PRO A 159 8.56 0.49 14.45
C PRO A 159 9.18 0.98 13.13
N TRP A 160 10.52 0.99 13.03
CA TRP A 160 11.24 1.35 11.81
C TRP A 160 11.00 0.33 10.69
N HIS A 161 11.02 -0.96 11.01
CA HIS A 161 10.71 -2.01 10.05
C HIS A 161 9.27 -1.86 9.50
N ILE A 162 8.29 -1.65 10.38
CA ILE A 162 6.89 -1.47 9.95
C ILE A 162 6.74 -0.19 9.11
N CYS A 163 7.31 0.93 9.55
CA CYS A 163 7.22 2.20 8.83
C CYS A 163 7.90 2.11 7.45
N GLY A 164 9.10 1.55 7.39
CA GLY A 164 9.85 1.33 6.15
C GLY A 164 9.11 0.41 5.17
N GLY A 165 8.52 -0.68 5.66
CA GLY A 165 7.71 -1.58 4.82
C GLY A 165 6.50 -0.89 4.20
N ARG A 166 5.78 -0.06 4.97
CA ARG A 166 4.65 0.74 4.46
C ARG A 166 5.11 1.79 3.44
N ALA A 167 6.22 2.48 3.72
CA ALA A 167 6.79 3.44 2.78
C ALA A 167 7.19 2.77 1.45
N LEU A 168 7.76 1.57 1.51
CA LEU A 168 8.13 0.80 0.33
C LEU A 168 6.93 0.34 -0.49
N LEU A 169 5.82 -0.04 0.16
CA LEU A 169 4.57 -0.35 -0.54
C LEU A 169 4.10 0.86 -1.37
N TYR A 170 4.10 2.06 -0.79
CA TYR A 170 3.72 3.26 -1.53
C TYR A 170 4.70 3.64 -2.64
N LEU A 171 6.00 3.49 -2.41
CA LEU A 171 7.00 3.72 -3.45
C LEU A 171 6.83 2.74 -4.63
N ALA A 172 6.53 1.46 -4.34
CA ALA A 172 6.25 0.46 -5.37
C ALA A 172 4.97 0.79 -6.16
N ILE A 173 3.92 1.27 -5.49
CA ILE A 173 2.69 1.74 -6.16
C ILE A 173 3.00 2.96 -7.03
N CYS A 174 3.71 3.96 -6.51
CA CYS A 174 4.12 5.13 -7.28
C CYS A 174 4.94 4.73 -8.53
N ALA A 175 5.88 3.79 -8.38
CA ALA A 175 6.64 3.25 -9.50
C ALA A 175 5.69 2.57 -10.52
N ALA A 176 4.77 1.70 -10.09
CA ALA A 176 3.85 1.04 -11.00
C ALA A 176 2.93 2.02 -11.73
N LEU A 177 2.33 2.98 -11.03
CA LEU A 177 1.44 3.98 -11.63
C LEU A 177 2.19 4.86 -12.65
N THR A 178 3.40 5.31 -12.31
CA THR A 178 4.23 6.08 -13.25
C THR A 178 4.66 5.25 -14.46
N GLY A 179 4.97 3.96 -14.29
CA GLY A 179 5.32 3.05 -15.38
C GLY A 179 4.15 2.74 -16.31
N LEU A 180 2.95 2.53 -15.76
CA LEU A 180 1.72 2.37 -16.54
C LEU A 180 1.42 3.63 -17.37
N MET A 181 1.54 4.81 -16.75
CA MET A 181 1.35 6.09 -17.44
C MET A 181 2.39 6.32 -18.53
N GLU A 182 3.66 6.02 -18.26
CA GLU A 182 4.77 6.12 -19.21
C GLU A 182 4.53 5.19 -20.42
N LYS A 183 4.19 3.92 -20.19
CA LYS A 183 3.89 2.98 -21.29
C LYS A 183 2.64 3.39 -22.08
N ALA A 184 1.57 3.85 -21.42
CA ALA A 184 0.38 4.35 -22.12
C ALA A 184 0.70 5.58 -22.99
N THR A 185 1.62 6.44 -22.53
CA THR A 185 2.10 7.61 -23.28
C THR A 185 2.94 7.20 -24.48
N PHE A 186 3.87 6.25 -24.32
CA PHE A 186 4.67 5.72 -25.42
C PHE A 186 3.83 5.03 -26.49
N LEU A 187 2.75 4.35 -26.09
CA LEU A 187 1.79 3.75 -27.01
C LEU A 187 0.80 4.77 -27.61
N ASN A 188 0.87 6.04 -27.19
CA ASN A 188 -0.01 7.14 -27.63
C ASN A 188 -1.51 6.81 -27.52
N LEU A 189 -1.91 6.10 -26.45
CA LEU A 189 -3.26 5.60 -26.23
C LEU A 189 -4.20 6.70 -25.71
N LYS A 190 -4.59 7.64 -26.57
CA LYS A 190 -5.60 8.67 -26.25
C LYS A 190 -7.00 8.17 -26.60
N HIS A 191 -7.91 8.13 -25.63
CA HIS A 191 -9.33 7.76 -25.81
C HIS A 191 -9.60 6.33 -26.33
N HIS A 192 -8.64 5.41 -26.19
CA HIS A 192 -8.81 3.99 -26.54
C HIS A 192 -9.33 3.15 -25.36
N ARG A 193 -10.01 2.04 -25.67
CA ARG A 193 -10.44 1.00 -24.71
C ARG A 193 -9.27 0.52 -23.84
N GLU A 194 -8.14 0.25 -24.49
CA GLU A 194 -6.89 -0.12 -23.80
C GLU A 194 -6.42 0.91 -22.77
N SER A 195 -6.56 2.21 -23.06
CA SER A 195 -6.19 3.28 -22.13
C SER A 195 -7.04 3.25 -20.85
N ARG A 196 -8.35 3.00 -21.02
CA ARG A 196 -9.27 2.84 -19.88
C ARG A 196 -8.89 1.61 -19.04
N LEU A 197 -8.58 0.49 -19.69
CA LEU A 197 -8.10 -0.72 -19.02
C LEU A 197 -6.85 -0.44 -18.18
N ILE A 198 -5.82 0.21 -18.75
CA ILE A 198 -4.59 0.57 -18.03
C ILE A 198 -4.89 1.47 -16.82
N ASN A 199 -5.77 2.46 -16.99
CA ASN A 199 -6.17 3.36 -15.90
C ASN A 199 -6.91 2.61 -14.77
N PHE A 200 -7.82 1.69 -15.10
CA PHE A 200 -8.49 0.85 -14.11
C PHE A 200 -7.50 -0.08 -13.41
N THR A 201 -6.56 -0.71 -14.13
CA THR A 201 -5.48 -1.50 -13.53
C THR A 201 -4.70 -0.67 -12.52
N GLY A 202 -4.32 0.56 -12.86
CA GLY A 202 -3.67 1.48 -11.93
C GLY A 202 -4.53 1.81 -10.71
N LEU A 203 -5.82 2.07 -10.89
CA LEU A 203 -6.74 2.35 -9.79
C LEU A 203 -6.87 1.16 -8.83
N PHE A 204 -7.01 -0.07 -9.35
CA PHE A 204 -7.10 -1.26 -8.51
C PHE A 204 -5.78 -1.58 -7.80
N ILE A 205 -4.63 -1.34 -8.43
CA ILE A 205 -3.31 -1.40 -7.77
C ILE A 205 -3.27 -0.44 -6.57
N LEU A 206 -3.72 0.81 -6.76
CA LEU A 206 -3.74 1.82 -5.70
C LEU A 206 -4.69 1.42 -4.56
N LEU A 207 -5.91 1.00 -4.89
CA LEU A 207 -6.90 0.57 -3.92
C LEU A 207 -6.40 -0.65 -3.12
N PHE A 208 -5.86 -1.66 -3.80
CA PHE A 208 -5.24 -2.81 -3.14
C PHE A 208 -4.20 -2.37 -2.12
N GLY A 209 -3.26 -1.51 -2.51
CA GLY A 209 -2.23 -0.98 -1.61
C GLY A 209 -2.77 -0.24 -0.40
N ILE A 210 -3.79 0.61 -0.60
CA ILE A 210 -4.46 1.34 0.50
C ILE A 210 -5.11 0.36 1.47
N PHE A 211 -5.83 -0.65 1.00
CA PHE A 211 -6.50 -1.62 1.87
C PHE A 211 -5.50 -2.54 2.60
N VAL A 212 -4.41 -2.93 1.94
CA VAL A 212 -3.28 -3.60 2.60
C VAL A 212 -2.75 -2.74 3.75
N ASP A 213 -2.45 -1.45 3.49
CA ASP A 213 -1.94 -0.54 4.50
C ASP A 213 -2.92 -0.33 5.67
N LEU A 214 -4.19 -0.10 5.38
CA LEU A 214 -5.25 0.04 6.39
C LEU A 214 -5.37 -1.22 7.24
N SER A 215 -5.28 -2.40 6.62
CA SER A 215 -5.28 -3.66 7.35
C SER A 215 -4.10 -3.72 8.31
N VAL A 216 -2.89 -3.31 7.90
CA VAL A 216 -1.69 -3.33 8.75
C VAL A 216 -1.77 -2.26 9.85
N ALA A 217 -2.23 -1.05 9.53
CA ALA A 217 -2.31 0.07 10.45
C ALA A 217 -3.33 -0.17 11.58
N LEU A 218 -4.53 -0.66 11.24
CA LEU A 218 -5.58 -0.92 12.23
C LEU A 218 -5.25 -2.09 13.17
N ALA A 219 -4.30 -2.96 12.80
CA ALA A 219 -3.73 -3.96 13.72
C ALA A 219 -3.13 -3.32 14.96
N ARG A 220 -2.50 -2.14 14.81
CA ARG A 220 -1.73 -1.51 15.89
C ARG A 220 -2.61 -0.75 16.86
N TYR A 221 -3.67 -0.11 16.40
CA TYR A 221 -4.64 0.55 17.28
C TYR A 221 -5.31 -0.42 18.26
N GLY A 222 -5.57 -1.67 17.84
CA GLY A 222 -6.07 -2.71 18.74
C GLY A 222 -5.05 -3.16 19.80
N SER A 223 -3.75 -3.18 19.45
CA SER A 223 -2.67 -3.59 20.38
C SER A 223 -2.23 -2.48 21.33
N THR A 224 -2.22 -1.21 20.92
CA THR A 224 -1.88 -0.08 21.81
C THR A 224 -2.96 0.22 22.83
N ALA A 225 -4.24 0.01 22.50
CA ALA A 225 -5.32 0.05 23.50
C ALA A 225 -5.15 -1.02 24.60
N SER A 226 -4.54 -2.16 24.28
CA SER A 226 -4.16 -3.17 25.28
C SER A 226 -2.92 -2.78 26.09
N PHE A 227 -2.00 -1.98 25.55
CA PHE A 227 -0.81 -1.53 26.28
C PHE A 227 -1.17 -0.49 27.35
N ASN A 228 -2.08 0.44 27.02
CA ASN A 228 -2.58 1.45 27.97
C ASN A 228 -3.54 0.89 29.03
N SER A 229 -4.08 -0.32 28.86
CA SER A 229 -4.93 -0.99 29.87
C SER A 229 -4.15 -1.94 30.78
N VAL A 230 -2.92 -2.33 30.41
CA VAL A 230 -2.02 -3.14 31.24
C VAL A 230 -1.11 -2.26 32.11
N PHE A 231 -0.75 -1.06 31.64
CA PHE A 231 -0.14 -0.03 32.47
C PHE A 231 -1.22 0.96 32.93
N GLY A 232 -1.88 0.61 34.04
CA GLY A 232 -2.95 1.39 34.65
C GLY A 232 -2.51 2.82 34.95
N TYR A 233 -3.13 3.78 34.25
CA TYR A 233 -3.31 5.11 34.80
C TYR A 233 -4.33 5.00 35.94
N PRO A 234 -4.00 5.36 37.18
CA PRO A 234 -4.99 5.34 38.26
C PRO A 234 -6.08 6.35 37.92
N GLN A 235 -7.34 5.92 37.96
CA GLN A 235 -8.43 6.87 38.15
C GLN A 235 -8.20 7.54 39.51
N ASN A 236 -8.06 8.87 39.50
CA ASN A 236 -8.03 9.67 40.72
C ASN A 236 -9.35 9.49 41.46
N ASP A 237 -9.34 8.70 42.52
CA ASP A 237 -10.36 8.67 43.55
C ASP A 237 -10.12 9.86 44.50
N PRO A 238 -11.06 10.83 44.64
CA PRO A 238 -10.84 12.06 45.40
C PRO A 238 -10.99 11.87 46.91
N GLN A 239 -10.37 10.84 47.51
CA GLN A 239 -10.45 10.60 48.94
C GLN A 239 -9.28 9.79 49.55
N SER A 240 -8.06 10.31 49.44
CA SER A 240 -6.96 9.80 50.29
C SER A 240 -5.80 10.80 50.40
N HIS A 241 -6.01 11.87 51.17
CA HIS A 241 -4.90 12.60 51.79
C HIS A 241 -4.36 11.79 52.98
N LYS A 242 -3.08 11.39 52.94
CA LYS A 242 -2.05 11.68 53.97
C LYS A 242 -0.80 10.80 53.75
N ASN A 243 0.34 11.50 53.64
CA ASN A 243 1.70 11.06 53.94
C ASN A 243 2.38 10.03 53.01
N ALA A 244 3.33 10.48 52.19
CA ALA A 244 4.75 10.08 52.31
C ALA A 244 5.64 10.64 51.18
N SER A 245 6.52 11.57 51.59
CA SER A 245 7.91 11.81 51.14
C SER A 245 8.37 11.39 49.73
N THR A 246 8.61 12.41 48.91
CA THR A 246 9.82 12.64 48.10
C THR A 246 10.75 11.45 47.79
N ARG A 247 10.72 11.00 46.53
CA ARG A 247 11.91 10.46 45.85
C ARG A 247 11.92 10.93 44.39
N LYS A 248 12.87 11.82 44.07
CA LYS A 248 13.19 12.28 42.71
C LYS A 248 13.61 11.07 41.86
N TRP A 249 12.97 10.88 40.70
CA TRP A 249 13.50 10.10 39.59
C TRP A 249 13.41 10.96 38.32
N GLY A 250 14.51 10.96 37.57
CA GLY A 250 14.80 11.90 36.51
C GLY A 250 13.87 11.83 35.30
N ASN A 251 13.70 12.99 34.68
CA ASN A 251 13.02 13.23 33.42
C ASN A 251 13.54 12.34 32.28
N TYR A 252 12.69 11.45 31.78
CA TYR A 252 12.79 10.90 30.41
C TYR A 252 11.42 10.85 29.70
N GLU A 253 10.46 11.68 30.12
CA GLU A 253 9.14 11.85 29.50
C GLU A 253 9.18 12.87 28.35
N GLY A 254 10.04 12.66 27.35
CA GLY A 254 10.30 13.67 26.32
C GLY A 254 10.69 13.18 24.93
N LEU A 255 10.57 11.88 24.63
CA LEU A 255 11.06 11.35 23.35
C LEU A 255 10.14 10.34 22.66
N ILE A 256 8.81 10.50 22.75
CA ILE A 256 7.84 9.81 21.87
C ILE A 256 6.79 10.78 21.28
N ILE A 257 6.70 12.02 21.76
CA ILE A 257 5.73 13.02 21.26
C ILE A 257 6.31 13.93 20.15
N THR A 258 7.61 13.89 19.89
CA THR A 258 8.28 14.83 18.97
C THR A 258 8.23 14.47 17.47
N CYS A 259 7.55 13.40 17.05
CA CYS A 259 7.41 13.09 15.61
C CYS A 259 6.07 13.50 14.99
N ASN A 260 5.08 13.96 15.77
CA ASN A 260 3.74 14.34 15.26
C ASN A 260 3.33 15.80 15.54
N LEU A 261 4.21 16.65 16.06
CA LEU A 261 3.90 18.06 16.33
C LEU A 261 4.68 19.08 15.50
N GLN A 262 5.67 18.67 14.69
CA GLN A 262 6.46 19.62 13.89
C GLN A 262 5.76 20.12 12.60
N PHE A 263 4.63 19.52 12.19
CA PHE A 263 3.86 19.98 11.01
C PHE A 263 2.61 20.82 11.35
N ARG A 264 2.28 21.01 12.64
CA ARG A 264 1.06 21.72 13.07
C ARG A 264 1.29 23.07 13.76
N GLN A 265 2.45 23.69 13.54
CA GLN A 265 2.73 25.03 14.11
C GLN A 265 3.32 26.04 13.11
N HIS A 266 3.44 25.71 11.82
CA HIS A 266 3.90 26.68 10.80
C HIS A 266 2.81 27.12 9.80
N SER A 267 1.53 26.97 10.15
CA SER A 267 0.40 27.42 9.31
C SER A 267 -0.67 28.20 10.10
N ILE A 268 -0.35 28.69 11.31
CA ILE A 268 -1.27 29.52 12.10
C ILE A 268 -0.53 30.73 12.67
N THR A 269 0.05 31.55 11.80
CA THR A 269 0.37 32.97 12.07
C THR A 269 0.49 33.70 10.74
N ASN A 270 -0.63 33.93 10.06
CA ASN A 270 -0.88 35.13 9.25
C ASN A 270 -2.25 35.03 8.56
N SER A 271 -3.30 35.37 9.32
CA SER A 271 -4.60 35.71 8.75
C SER A 271 -5.42 36.43 9.82
N LYS A 272 -5.06 37.68 10.05
CA LYS A 272 -5.98 38.67 10.62
C LYS A 272 -5.82 39.93 9.80
N GLU A 273 -6.58 40.01 8.71
CA GLU A 273 -7.18 41.27 8.32
C GLU A 273 -8.50 41.00 7.61
N ARG A 274 -9.52 41.72 8.09
CA ARG A 274 -10.93 41.60 7.75
C ARG A 274 -11.20 42.70 6.71
N HIS A 275 -11.80 42.36 5.58
CA HIS A 275 -12.83 43.22 4.95
C HIS A 275 -13.78 42.36 4.10
N LYS A 276 -15.05 42.72 4.18
CA LYS A 276 -16.25 42.05 3.63
C LYS A 276 -16.98 43.12 2.77
N PRO A 277 -18.05 42.76 2.05
CA PRO A 277 -18.12 42.11 0.74
C PRO A 277 -18.65 43.07 -0.34
N ASP A 278 -18.62 42.69 -1.63
CA ASP A 278 -19.62 43.24 -2.54
C ASP A 278 -20.21 42.20 -3.52
N ARG A 279 -21.47 42.47 -3.85
CA ARG A 279 -22.48 41.64 -4.50
C ARG A 279 -22.30 41.60 -6.03
N GLY A 280 -22.76 40.51 -6.67
CA GLY A 280 -23.23 40.60 -8.06
C GLY A 280 -23.36 39.29 -8.84
N GLY A 281 -24.62 38.91 -9.16
CA GLY A 281 -25.00 38.08 -10.32
C GLY A 281 -24.99 36.56 -10.11
N LYS A 282 -26.15 35.88 -9.93
CA LYS A 282 -27.00 35.23 -10.99
C LYS A 282 -26.18 34.24 -11.85
N SER A 283 -26.51 32.97 -12.08
CA SER A 283 -27.79 32.24 -12.08
C SER A 283 -27.51 30.76 -12.42
N TRP A 284 -28.12 29.83 -11.68
CA TRP A 284 -28.69 28.51 -12.03
C TRP A 284 -27.97 27.45 -12.93
N GLN A 285 -28.17 26.20 -12.48
CA GLN A 285 -28.24 24.92 -13.21
C GLN A 285 -26.94 24.15 -13.52
N CYS A 286 -26.67 23.14 -12.68
CA CYS A 286 -26.54 21.73 -13.07
C CYS A 286 -26.31 20.87 -11.81
N LEU A 287 -27.39 20.64 -11.06
CA LEU A 287 -27.52 19.57 -10.07
C LEU A 287 -28.70 18.71 -10.54
N GLY A 288 -28.42 17.69 -11.35
CA GLY A 288 -29.44 16.80 -11.86
C GLY A 288 -28.92 15.89 -12.96
N LEU A 289 -27.88 15.09 -12.67
CA LEU A 289 -27.48 13.92 -13.47
C LEU A 289 -26.66 12.89 -12.63
N LEU A 290 -26.96 12.73 -11.34
CA LEU A 290 -26.29 11.72 -10.48
C LEU A 290 -27.24 11.03 -9.48
N GLU A 291 -28.55 11.04 -9.74
CA GLU A 291 -29.56 10.46 -8.83
C GLU A 291 -30.55 9.51 -9.54
N GLU A 292 -30.25 9.03 -10.75
CA GLU A 292 -31.09 8.06 -11.50
C GLU A 292 -30.36 6.75 -11.85
N ALA A 293 -29.38 6.31 -11.06
CA ALA A 293 -28.67 5.04 -11.30
C ALA A 293 -28.69 4.05 -10.12
N TRP A 294 -29.44 4.33 -9.05
CA TRP A 294 -29.47 3.48 -7.85
C TRP A 294 -30.90 3.14 -7.39
N ASP A 295 -31.84 3.07 -8.33
CA ASP A 295 -33.18 2.55 -8.06
C ASP A 295 -33.50 1.43 -9.05
N CYS A 296 -32.91 0.27 -8.80
CA CYS A 296 -33.34 -1.01 -9.35
C CYS A 296 -33.29 -2.05 -8.24
N ASP A 297 -34.44 -2.24 -7.59
CA ASP A 297 -34.79 -3.48 -6.91
C ASP A 297 -34.72 -4.63 -7.95
N GLY A 298 -33.74 -5.51 -7.82
CA GLY A 298 -33.60 -6.68 -8.68
C GLY A 298 -32.27 -7.38 -8.45
N GLY A 299 -32.31 -8.55 -7.80
CA GLY A 299 -31.14 -9.41 -7.67
C GLY A 299 -30.63 -9.81 -9.06
N LEU A 300 -29.45 -9.32 -9.41
CA LEU A 300 -28.67 -9.74 -10.57
C LEU A 300 -27.39 -10.39 -10.05
N ASP A 301 -27.06 -11.54 -10.63
CA ASP A 301 -25.96 -12.39 -10.20
C ASP A 301 -24.60 -11.70 -10.42
N ASP A 302 -23.68 -11.83 -9.46
CA ASP A 302 -22.34 -11.20 -9.45
C ASP A 302 -21.51 -11.45 -10.75
N GLU A 303 -21.86 -12.46 -11.55
CA GLU A 303 -21.24 -12.76 -12.84
C GLU A 303 -21.59 -11.72 -13.93
N GLU A 304 -22.83 -11.27 -14.05
CA GLU A 304 -23.21 -10.32 -15.12
C GLU A 304 -22.60 -8.94 -14.90
N GLU A 305 -22.45 -8.49 -13.65
CA GLU A 305 -21.74 -7.24 -13.34
C GLU A 305 -20.25 -7.34 -13.66
N PHE A 306 -19.61 -8.48 -13.41
CA PHE A 306 -18.21 -8.69 -13.73
C PHE A 306 -17.98 -8.69 -15.26
N TRP A 307 -18.84 -9.36 -16.02
CA TRP A 307 -18.77 -9.35 -17.48
C TRP A 307 -19.13 -7.98 -18.07
N GLY A 308 -20.13 -7.28 -17.52
CA GLY A 308 -20.46 -5.91 -17.91
C GLY A 308 -19.35 -4.91 -17.61
N PHE A 309 -18.65 -5.07 -16.48
CA PHE A 309 -17.45 -4.29 -16.14
C PHE A 309 -16.29 -4.60 -17.10
N LEU A 310 -16.05 -5.87 -17.42
CA LEU A 310 -15.04 -6.27 -18.41
C LEU A 310 -15.39 -5.73 -19.80
N ASP A 311 -16.63 -5.79 -20.24
CA ASP A 311 -17.08 -5.24 -21.53
C ASP A 311 -17.00 -3.71 -21.59
N PHE A 312 -17.20 -3.03 -20.45
CA PHE A 312 -16.96 -1.60 -20.36
C PHE A 312 -15.47 -1.24 -20.48
N CYS A 313 -14.59 -2.10 -19.94
CA CYS A 313 -13.14 -1.94 -19.97
C CYS A 313 -12.49 -2.36 -21.30
N LEU A 314 -13.02 -3.39 -21.95
CA LEU A 314 -12.60 -3.92 -23.26
C LEU A 314 -13.20 -3.13 -24.43
#